data_AF-A0A858CQ50-F1
#
_entry.id   AF-A0A858CQ50-F1
#
_cell.length_a   1.000
_cell.length_b   1.000
_cell.length_c   1.000
_cell.angle_alpha   90.00
_cell.angle_beta   90.00
_cell.angle_gamma   90.00
#
_symmetry.space_group_name_H-M   'P 1'
#
loop_
_entity.id
_entity.type
_entity.pdbx_description
1 polymer ?
#
loop_
_entity_poly.entity_id
_entity_poly.type
_entity_poly.pdbx_seq_one_letter_code
_entity_poly.pdbx_strand_id
1 'polypeptide(L)' 'MDLTINRERHARIRYELSLRGLSLAAIAKRADVSISSVSAVSLGKSRSARVEKILAEALDSRAEALFPERYYFDGGRSA' A
#
# COMPACT_ATOMS: atom_id res chain seq x y z
N MET A 1 4.28 5.74 17.63
CA MET A 1 3.51 4.64 17.01
C MET A 1 4.49 3.72 16.31
N ASP A 2 4.82 2.60 16.96
CA ASP A 2 5.62 1.54 16.35
C ASP A 2 4.84 0.87 15.24
N LEU A 3 5.05 1.33 14.01
CA LEU A 3 4.44 0.75 12.82
C LEU A 3 5.23 -0.51 12.47
N THR A 4 4.70 -1.64 12.93
CA THR A 4 5.24 -2.99 12.67
C THR A 4 5.57 -3.12 11.19
N ILE A 5 6.82 -3.44 10.89
CA ILE A 5 7.30 -3.55 9.51
C ILE A 5 6.67 -4.80 8.89
N ASN A 6 5.68 -4.61 8.02
CA ASN A 6 5.00 -5.70 7.33
C ASN A 6 5.78 -6.11 6.07
N ARG A 7 6.90 -6.82 6.27
CA ARG A 7 7.78 -7.28 5.18
C ARG A 7 7.07 -8.24 4.22
N GLU A 8 6.21 -9.10 4.74
CA GLU A 8 5.44 -10.06 3.93
C GLU A 8 4.48 -9.35 2.96
N ARG A 9 3.75 -8.33 3.45
CA ARG A 9 2.91 -7.51 2.58
C ARG A 9 3.74 -6.79 1.53
N HIS A 10 4.85 -6.18 1.93
CA HIS A 10 5.72 -5.50 0.99
C HIS A 10 6.22 -6.44 -0.11
N ALA A 11 6.62 -7.67 0.26
CA ALA A 11 7.02 -8.70 -0.70
C ALA A 11 5.84 -9.10 -1.62
N ARG A 12 4.64 -9.31 -1.07
CA ARG A 12 3.44 -9.64 -1.84
C ARG A 12 3.06 -8.54 -2.83
N ILE A 13 3.00 -7.28 -2.40
CA ILE A 13 2.74 -6.13 -3.27
C ILE A 13 3.78 -6.07 -4.39
N ARG A 14 5.06 -6.25 -4.05
CA ARG A 14 6.14 -6.23 -5.04
C ARG A 14 6.02 -7.37 -6.05
N TYR A 15 5.70 -8.57 -5.60
CA TYR A 15 5.48 -9.73 -6.45
C TYR A 15 4.30 -9.50 -7.40
N GLU A 16 3.16 -9.06 -6.86
CA GLU A 16 1.94 -8.76 -7.63
C GLU A 16 2.14 -7.63 -8.65
N LEU A 17 2.91 -6.60 -8.32
CA LEU A 17 3.33 -5.57 -9.27
C LEU A 17 4.20 -6.16 -10.38
N SER A 18 5.16 -7.02 -10.01
CA SER A 18 6.05 -7.67 -10.97
C SER A 18 5.28 -8.56 -11.96
N LEU A 19 4.26 -9.29 -11.50
CA LEU A 19 3.39 -10.09 -12.38
C LEU A 19 2.67 -9.22 -13.43
N ARG A 20 2.41 -7.95 -13.11
CA ARG A 20 1.77 -6.97 -14.00
C ARG A 20 2.76 -6.12 -14.79
N GLY A 21 4.07 -6.43 -14.71
CA GLY A 21 5.12 -5.64 -15.36
C GLY A 21 5.33 -4.26 -14.74
N LEU A 22 4.85 -4.04 -13.51
CA LEU A 22 4.98 -2.78 -12.78
C LEU A 22 6.08 -2.88 -11.71
N SER A 23 6.63 -1.73 -11.34
CA SER A 23 7.64 -1.61 -10.28
C SER A 23 7.24 -0.55 -9.27
N LEU A 24 7.78 -0.64 -8.05
CA LEU A 24 7.57 0.41 -7.03
C LEU A 24 8.05 1.79 -7.51
N ALA A 25 9.07 1.83 -8.37
CA ALA A 25 9.54 3.07 -8.99
C ALA A 25 8.51 3.65 -9.97
N ALA A 26 7.84 2.80 -10.76
CA ALA A 26 6.75 3.24 -11.63
C ALA A 26 5.57 3.78 -10.81
N ILE A 27 5.24 3.14 -9.68
CA ILE A 27 4.20 3.62 -8.76
C ILE A 27 4.60 4.97 -8.14
N ALA A 28 5.84 5.10 -7.67
CA ALA A 28 6.37 6.34 -7.12
C ALA A 28 6.26 7.50 -8.12
N LYS A 29 6.63 7.25 -9.39
CA LYS A 29 6.50 8.22 -10.48
C LYS A 29 5.04 8.61 -10.74
N ARG A 30 4.10 7.64 -10.74
CA ARG A 30 2.66 7.91 -10.91
C ARG A 30 2.07 8.71 -9.73
N ALA A 31 2.56 8.42 -8.53
CA ALA A 31 2.13 9.08 -7.31
C ALA A 31 2.81 10.42 -7.06
N ASP A 32 3.79 10.81 -7.88
CA ASP A 32 4.61 12.01 -7.69
C ASP A 32 5.24 12.07 -6.28
N VAL A 33 5.80 10.93 -5.85
CA VAL A 33 6.47 10.80 -4.55
C VAL A 33 7.75 9.98 -4.68
N SER A 34 8.58 10.01 -3.63
CA SER A 34 9.78 9.19 -3.54
C SER A 34 9.47 7.69 -3.41
N ILE A 35 10.33 6.84 -3.96
CA ILE A 35 10.25 5.37 -3.83
C ILE A 35 10.23 4.93 -2.35
N SER A 36 10.97 5.65 -1.51
CA SER A 36 10.99 5.43 -0.06
C SER A 36 9.62 5.64 0.58
N SER A 37 8.84 6.61 0.10
CA SER A 37 7.46 6.86 0.56
C SER A 37 6.54 5.70 0.16
N VAL A 38 6.65 5.20 -1.07
CA VAL A 38 5.87 4.03 -1.52
C VAL A 38 6.23 2.77 -0.72
N SER A 39 7.52 2.58 -0.46
CA SER A 39 8.00 1.47 0.37
C SER A 39 7.51 1.60 1.82
N ALA A 40 7.56 2.80 2.41
CA ALA A 40 7.02 3.05 3.74
C ALA A 40 5.52 2.74 3.82
N VAL A 41 4.74 3.11 2.80
CA VAL A 41 3.31 2.78 2.74
C VAL A 41 3.10 1.27 2.63
N SER A 42 3.81 0.61 1.70
CA SER A 42 3.73 -0.84 1.48
C SER A 42 4.14 -1.65 2.71
N LEU A 43 5.11 -1.15 3.49
CA LEU A 43 5.59 -1.76 4.73
C LEU A 43 4.67 -1.49 5.93
N GLY A 44 3.64 -0.65 5.77
CA GLY A 44 2.78 -0.23 6.86
C GLY A 44 3.28 0.99 7.64
N LYS A 45 4.50 1.49 7.39
CA LYS A 45 5.16 2.62 8.11
C LYS A 45 4.60 4.01 7.82
N SER A 46 3.77 4.17 6.80
CA SER A 46 3.16 5.48 6.48
C SER A 46 1.77 5.29 5.88
N ARG A 47 0.84 6.19 6.21
CA ARG A 47 -0.53 6.18 5.69
C ARG A 47 -0.67 7.33 4.70
N SER A 48 -0.62 7.00 3.41
CA SER A 48 -0.77 7.98 2.34
C SER A 48 -1.87 7.47 1.41
N ALA A 49 -3.06 8.05 1.56
CA ALA A 49 -4.24 7.64 0.81
C ALA A 49 -4.01 7.69 -0.71
N ARG A 50 -3.19 8.65 -1.20
CA ARG A 50 -2.80 8.75 -2.62
C ARG A 50 -2.00 7.54 -3.07
N VAL A 51 -0.97 7.15 -2.32
CA VAL A 51 -0.12 5.99 -2.65
C VAL A 51 -0.90 4.68 -2.50
N GLU A 52 -1.72 4.56 -1.46
CA GLU A 52 -2.58 3.39 -1.23
C GLU A 52 -3.55 3.19 -2.39
N LYS A 53 -4.20 4.27 -2.86
CA LYS A 53 -5.09 4.24 -4.02
C LYS A 53 -4.36 3.82 -5.28
N ILE A 54 -3.21 4.42 -5.59
CA ILE A 54 -2.45 4.11 -6.82
C ILE A 54 -1.92 2.68 -6.79
N LEU A 55 -1.50 2.17 -5.62
CA LEU A 55 -1.13 0.76 -5.46
C LEU A 55 -2.33 -0.15 -5.70
N ALA A 56 -3.49 0.20 -5.14
CA ALA A 56 -4.72 -0.55 -5.33
C ALA A 56 -5.16 -0.59 -6.81
N GLU A 57 -5.16 0.55 -7.49
CA GLU A 57 -5.45 0.67 -8.93
C GLU A 57 -4.45 -0.14 -9.76
N ALA A 58 -3.15 -0.08 -9.44
CA ALA A 58 -2.11 -0.84 -10.12
C ALA A 58 -2.23 -2.35 -9.93
N LEU A 59 -2.86 -2.79 -8.84
CA LEU A 59 -3.07 -4.19 -8.50
C LEU A 59 -4.48 -4.68 -8.84
N ASP A 60 -5.31 -3.85 -9.47
CA ASP A 60 -6.73 -4.13 -9.71
C ASP A 60 -7.44 -4.60 -8.42
N SER A 61 -7.19 -3.87 -7.33
CA SER A 61 -7.64 -4.19 -5.99
C SER A 61 -8.13 -2.94 -5.26
N ARG A 62 -8.50 -3.06 -3.99
CA ARG A 62 -8.91 -1.96 -3.12
C ARG A 62 -7.86 -1.68 -2.05
N ALA A 63 -7.71 -0.42 -1.66
CA ALA A 63 -6.80 -0.04 -0.58
C ALA A 63 -7.10 -0.80 0.72
N GLU A 64 -8.38 -1.02 1.04
CA GLU A 64 -8.84 -1.80 2.20
C GLU A 64 -8.37 -3.26 2.15
N ALA A 65 -8.35 -3.87 0.96
CA ALA A 65 -7.88 -5.25 0.78
C ALA A 65 -6.35 -5.37 0.91
N LEU A 66 -5.62 -4.32 0.51
CA LEU A 66 -4.16 -4.28 0.63
C LEU A 66 -3.69 -3.92 2.04
N PHE A 67 -4.45 -3.09 2.75
CA PHE A 67 -4.11 -2.54 4.06
C PHE A 67 -5.25 -2.74 5.08
N PRO A 68 -5.68 -3.99 5.34
CA PRO A 68 -6.87 -4.27 6.13
C PRO A 68 -6.80 -3.68 7.54
N GLU A 69 -5.65 -3.69 8.19
CA GLU A 69 -5.48 -3.14 9.55
C GLU A 69 -5.78 -1.64 9.65
N ARG A 70 -5.80 -0.92 8.54
CA ARG A 70 -6.06 0.53 8.50
C ARG A 70 -7.53 0.87 8.36
N TYR A 71 -8.35 -0.08 7.91
CA TYR A 71 -9.76 0.12 7.59
C TYR A 71 -10.67 -0.74 8.48
N TYR A 72 -10.20 -1.92 8.91
CA TYR A 72 -10.98 -2.80 9.79
C TYR A 72 -11.17 -2.23 11.21
N PHE A 73 -10.36 -1.25 11.63
CA PHE A 73 -10.50 -0.61 12.93
C PHE A 73 -11.48 0.58 12.95
N ASP A 74 -12.03 0.98 11.79
CA ASP A 74 -12.96 2.12 11.67
C ASP A 74 -14.44 1.70 11.62
N GLY A 75 -14.74 0.42 11.33
CA GLY A 75 -16.12 -0.11 11.23
C GLY A 75 -16.78 -0.51 12.55
N GLY A 76 -16.11 -0.30 13.68
CA GLY A 76 -16.61 -0.66 15.03
C GLY A 76 -17.49 0.40 15.70
N ARG A 77 -17.99 1.41 14.98
CA ARG A 77 -19.06 2.30 15.43
C ARG A 77 -19.99 2.66 14.28
N SER A 78 -21.03 1.86 14.12
CA SER A 78 -22.39 2.39 14.04
C SER A 78 -23.30 1.39 14.76
N ALA A 79 -23.77 1.83 15.93
CA ALA A 79 -24.91 1.26 16.63
C ALA A 79 -26.21 1.59 15.89
#